data_AF-A0A370EEV5-F1
#
_entry.id   AF-A0A370EEV5-F1
#
_cell.length_a   1.000
_cell.length_b   1.000
_cell.length_c   1.000
_cell.angle_alpha   90.00
_cell.angle_beta   90.00
_cell.angle_gamma   90.00
#
_symmetry.space_group_name_H-M   'P 1'
#
loop_
_entity.id
_entity.type
_entity.pdbx_description
1 polymer ?
#
loop_
_entity_poly.entity_id
_entity_poly.type
_entity_poly.pdbx_seq_one_letter_code
_entity_poly.pdbx_strand_id
1 'polypeptide(L)' 'MPIFDKNTARIKMVALTKGEQKNITWYSLAKFDEPGNGVSDTTIIKKMLSRIKGKPEMSQVMCIQFYDNQTKQLIEEYK' A
#
# COMPACT_ATOMS: atom_id res chain seq x y z
N MET A 1 -16.34 -9.57 1.00
CA MET A 1 -15.12 -8.92 1.55
C MET A 1 -14.28 -8.44 0.37
N PRO A 2 -13.72 -7.22 0.36
CA PRO A 2 -12.80 -6.87 -0.71
C PRO A 2 -11.58 -7.78 -0.62
N ILE A 3 -11.34 -8.55 -1.67
CA ILE A 3 -10.26 -9.52 -1.74
C ILE A 3 -8.96 -8.72 -1.92
N PHE A 4 -8.10 -8.75 -0.89
CA PHE A 4 -6.73 -8.27 -0.99
C PHE A 4 -5.91 -9.39 -1.63
N ASP A 5 -5.89 -9.43 -2.96
CA ASP A 5 -5.16 -10.48 -3.64
C ASP A 5 -3.72 -10.03 -3.87
N LYS A 6 -2.78 -10.73 -3.22
CA LYS A 6 -1.35 -10.47 -3.37
C LYS A 6 -0.88 -10.63 -4.82
N ASN A 7 -1.58 -11.42 -5.64
CA ASN A 7 -1.19 -11.69 -7.02
C ASN A 7 -1.83 -10.73 -8.02
N THR A 8 -2.99 -10.15 -7.70
CA THR A 8 -3.70 -9.27 -8.64
C THR A 8 -3.67 -7.80 -8.26
N ALA A 9 -3.29 -7.43 -7.03
CA ALA A 9 -3.27 -6.04 -6.60
C ALA A 9 -2.21 -5.21 -7.35
N ARG A 10 -2.60 -4.02 -7.83
CA ARG A 10 -1.71 -3.07 -8.51
C ARG A 10 -0.59 -2.54 -7.64
N ILE A 11 -0.91 -2.09 -6.44
CA ILE A 11 0.00 -1.38 -5.54
C ILE A 11 0.21 -2.19 -4.28
N LYS A 12 1.47 -2.46 -3.97
CA LYS A 12 1.93 -3.03 -2.71
C LYS A 12 2.51 -1.92 -1.85
N MET A 13 1.94 -1.71 -0.68
CA MET A 13 2.46 -0.82 0.34
C MET A 13 3.26 -1.62 1.37
N VAL A 14 4.43 -1.12 1.73
CA VAL A 14 5.29 -1.69 2.78
C VAL A 14 5.57 -0.59 3.79
N ALA A 15 5.04 -0.73 5.00
CA ALA A 15 5.38 0.10 6.14
C ALA A 15 6.55 -0.55 6.89
N LEU A 16 7.70 0.11 6.84
CA LEU A 16 8.91 -0.25 7.57
C LEU A 16 8.76 0.20 9.02
N THR A 17 8.74 -0.76 9.94
CA THR A 17 8.62 -0.50 11.38
C THR A 17 9.99 -0.41 12.05
N LYS A 18 10.11 0.39 13.11
CA LYS A 18 11.35 0.54 13.88
C LYS A 18 11.58 -0.67 14.79
N GLY A 19 12.80 -1.23 14.78
CA GLY A 19 13.23 -2.29 15.72
C GLY A 19 13.02 -3.71 15.20
N GLU A 20 12.81 -4.68 16.10
CA GLU A 20 12.58 -6.11 15.78
C GLU A 20 11.15 -6.42 15.30
N GLN A 21 10.32 -5.39 15.09
CA GLN A 21 8.96 -5.58 14.60
C GLN A 21 8.94 -5.89 13.10
N LYS A 22 8.07 -6.82 12.71
CA LYS A 22 7.90 -7.20 11.30
C LYS A 22 7.31 -6.04 10.51
N ASN A 23 7.91 -5.74 9.37
CA ASN A 23 7.37 -4.79 8.40
C ASN A 23 5.93 -5.16 8.03
N ILE A 24 5.07 -4.14 7.97
CA ILE A 24 3.66 -4.36 7.67
C ILE A 24 3.45 -4.15 6.19
N THR A 25 2.89 -5.16 5.52
CA THR A 25 2.62 -5.10 4.08
C THR A 25 1.13 -5.03 3.84
N TRP A 26 0.70 -4.05 3.05
CA TRP A 26 -0.67 -3.92 2.56
C TRP A 26 -0.71 -3.97 1.04
N TYR A 27 -1.84 -4.38 0.50
CA TYR A 27 -2.09 -4.42 -0.94
C TYR A 27 -3.27 -3.52 -1.28
N SER A 28 -3.27 -2.94 -2.47
CA SER A 28 -4.43 -2.23 -3.01
C SER A 28 -5.62 -3.18 -3.13
N LEU A 29 -6.82 -2.61 -3.14
CA LEU A 29 -8.03 -3.38 -3.37
C LEU A 29 -8.13 -3.77 -4.85
N ALA A 30 -8.54 -5.01 -5.13
CA ALA A 30 -8.72 -5.52 -6.50
C ALA A 30 -9.63 -4.67 -7.39
N LYS A 31 -10.55 -3.88 -6.82
CA LYS A 31 -11.38 -2.94 -7.59
C LYS A 31 -10.56 -1.88 -8.33
N PHE A 32 -9.37 -1.54 -7.85
CA PHE A 32 -8.51 -0.57 -8.54
C PHE A 32 -7.74 -1.18 -9.72
N ASP A 33 -7.76 -2.51 -9.84
CA ASP A 33 -7.16 -3.29 -10.91
C ASP A 33 -8.14 -3.58 -12.06
N GLU A 34 -9.42 -3.23 -11.91
CA GLU A 34 -10.41 -3.46 -12.95
C GLU A 34 -10.10 -2.61 -14.20
N PRO A 35 -10.00 -3.23 -15.39
CA PRO A 35 -9.77 -2.50 -16.64
C PRO A 35 -10.93 -1.54 -16.88
N GLY A 36 -10.63 -0.24 -16.87
CA GLY A 36 -11.62 0.84 -17.00
C GLY A 36 -11.81 1.69 -15.76
N ASN A 37 -11.27 1.30 -14.59
CA ASN A 37 -11.42 2.12 -13.38
C ASN A 37 -10.55 3.38 -13.39
N GLY A 38 -9.54 3.49 -14.27
CA GLY A 38 -8.79 4.73 -14.56
C GLY A 38 -8.17 5.44 -13.34
N VAL A 39 -8.15 4.79 -12.18
CA VAL A 39 -7.77 5.43 -10.92
C VAL A 39 -6.26 5.58 -10.93
N SER A 40 -5.79 6.82 -10.91
CA SER A 40 -4.36 7.13 -10.81
C SER A 40 -3.76 6.53 -9.55
N ASP A 41 -2.51 6.08 -9.65
CA ASP A 41 -1.79 5.42 -8.55
C ASP A 41 -1.76 6.29 -7.29
N THR A 42 -1.61 7.60 -7.45
CA THR A 42 -1.67 8.60 -6.36
C THR A 42 -2.99 8.56 -5.59
N THR A 43 -4.12 8.30 -6.26
CA THR A 43 -5.44 8.21 -5.60
C THR A 43 -5.55 6.92 -4.78
N ILE A 44 -4.99 5.83 -5.28
CA ILE A 44 -4.93 4.55 -4.57
C ILE A 44 -4.04 4.71 -3.32
N ILE A 45 -2.85 5.30 -3.48
CA ILE A 45 -1.90 5.60 -2.41
C ILE A 45 -2.55 6.46 -1.33
N LYS A 46 -3.20 7.57 -1.70
CA LYS A 46 -3.91 8.43 -0.74
C LYS A 46 -4.99 7.68 0.04
N LYS A 47 -5.76 6.81 -0.62
CA LYS A 47 -6.78 5.98 0.05
C LYS A 47 -6.15 4.94 0.98
N MET A 48 -5.01 4.35 0.60
CA MET A 48 -4.26 3.43 1.45
C MET A 48 -3.72 4.17 2.69
N LEU A 49 -3.05 5.31 2.49
CA LEU A 49 -2.57 6.19 3.56
C LEU A 49 -3.71 6.61 4.50
N SER A 50 -4.86 7.00 3.98
CA SER A 50 -6.00 7.41 4.81
C SER A 50 -6.55 6.28 5.69
N ARG A 51 -6.38 5.01 5.31
CA ARG A 51 -6.86 3.85 6.09
C ARG A 51 -5.92 3.45 7.20
N ILE A 52 -4.63 3.70 7.00
CA ILE A 52 -3.59 3.43 8.00
C ILE A 52 -3.43 4.64 8.94
N LYS A 53 -3.73 5.86 8.46
CA LYS A 53 -3.69 7.10 9.25
C LYS A 53 -4.72 7.00 10.38
N GLY A 54 -4.23 6.79 11.60
CA GLY A 54 -5.05 6.58 12.80
C GLY A 54 -4.92 5.18 13.42
N LYS A 55 -4.21 4.25 12.77
CA LYS A 55 -3.86 2.97 13.40
C LYS A 55 -2.68 3.16 14.36
N PRO A 56 -2.70 2.51 15.55
CA PRO A 56 -1.60 2.61 16.51
C PRO A 56 -0.27 2.09 15.94
N GLU A 57 -0.34 1.16 14.99
CA GLU A 57 0.81 0.60 14.26
C GLU A 57 1.62 1.68 13.53
N MET A 58 0.98 2.76 13.05
CA MET A 58 1.67 3.86 12.36
C MET A 58 2.63 4.64 13.26
N SER A 59 2.44 4.61 14.58
CA SER A 59 3.35 5.28 15.52
C SER A 59 4.75 4.66 15.54
N GLN A 60 4.89 3.43 15.02
CA GLN A 60 6.15 2.68 14.99
C GLN A 60 6.72 2.58 13.57
N VAL A 61 6.02 3.13 12.58
CA VAL A 61 6.45 3.14 11.18
C VAL A 61 7.47 4.27 10.97
N MET A 62 8.64 3.91 10.45
CA MET A 62 9.69 4.87 10.07
C MET A 62 9.52 5.38 8.65
N CYS A 63 8.99 4.53 7.77
CA CYS A 63 8.89 4.82 6.34
C CYS A 63 7.83 3.93 5.71
N ILE A 64 7.12 4.45 4.72
CA ILE A 64 6.11 3.73 3.94
C ILE A 64 6.51 3.81 2.48
N GLN A 65 6.73 2.65 1.88
CA GLN A 65 7.13 2.51 0.50
C GLN A 65 5.98 1.89 -0.30
N PHE A 66 5.62 2.51 -1.40
CA PHE A 66 4.61 2.03 -2.34
C PHE A 66 5.32 1.49 -3.57
N TYR A 67 5.02 0.24 -3.91
CA TYR A 67 5.56 -0.47 -5.05
C TYR A 67 4.44 -0.83 -6.01
N ASP A 68 4.72 -0.79 -7.30
CA ASP A 68 3.90 -1.45 -8.29
C ASP A 68 4.14 -2.96 -8.20
N ASN A 69 3.10 -3.74 -7.98
CA ASN A 69 3.23 -5.17 -7.71
C ASN A 69 3.59 -5.98 -8.97
N GLN A 70 3.24 -5.47 -10.16
CA GLN A 70 3.52 -6.12 -11.44
C GLN A 70 4.97 -5.91 -11.86
N THR A 71 5.45 -4.67 -11.79
CA THR A 71 6.81 -4.27 -12.22
C THR A 71 7.82 -4.28 -11.08
N LYS A 72 7.37 -4.39 -9.82
CA LYS A 72 8.17 -4.28 -8.59
C LYS A 72 8.92 -2.96 -8.44
N GLN A 73 8.52 -1.93 -9.20
CA GLN A 73 9.13 -0.61 -9.14
C GLN A 73 8.58 0.19 -7.96
N LEU A 74 9.46 0.99 -7.33
CA LEU A 74 9.03 1.94 -6.31
C LEU A 74 8.24 3.08 -7.00
N ILE A 75 7.01 3.28 -6.58
CA ILE A 75 6.14 4.37 -7.04
C ILE A 75 6.38 5.61 -6.19
N GLU A 76 6.31 5.44 -4.87
CA GLU A 76 6.36 6.57 -3.92
C GLU A 76 6.85 6.13 -2.54
N GLU A 77 7.49 7.04 -1.82
CA GLU A 77 7.99 6.82 -0.46
C GLU A 77 7.54 7.98 0.44
N TYR A 78 7.07 7.63 1.64
CA TYR A 78 6.65 8.57 2.68
C TYR A 78 7.41 8.30 3.97
N LYS A 79 8.01 9.34 4.56
CA LYS A 79 8.72 9.27 5.85
C LYS A 79 7.97 10.05 6.92
#